data_AF-A0A7K2QCS6-F1
#
_entry.id   AF-A0A7K2QCS6-F1
#
_cell.length_a   1.000
_cell.length_b   1.000
_cell.length_c   1.000
_cell.angle_alpha   90.00
_cell.angle_beta   90.00
_cell.angle_gamma   90.00
#
_symmetry.space_group_name_H-M   'P 1'
#
loop_
_entity.id
_entity.type
_entity.pdbx_description
1 polymer ?
#
loop_
_entity_poly.entity_id
_entity_poly.type
_entity_poly.pdbx_seq_one_letter_code
_entity_poly.pdbx_strand_id
1 'polypeptide(L)'
;NVRNFEPGAAGHRFEQGLEKARAKEREVLSRLRALPDGERKAEETKAMIDRVRTFIGYREYPKYAIISRYFVYKRALLEEAERLVRAGVIPEREDVFHLTFREFHDVVRANRLDDPQLVQRRKEAFRSYHALTPPRVLTS
;
A
#
# COMPACT_ATOMS: atom_id res chain seq x y z
N ASN A 1 -4.63 6.62 11.87
CA ASN A 1 -5.58 5.72 12.57
C ASN A 1 -4.97 4.45 13.19
N VAL A 2 -3.68 4.46 13.61
CA VAL A 2 -3.10 3.38 14.46
C VAL A 2 -3.12 3.77 15.95
N ARG A 3 -3.39 5.04 16.26
CA ARG A 3 -3.39 5.60 17.63
C ARG A 3 -4.74 5.48 18.38
N ASN A 4 -5.77 4.86 17.78
CA ASN A 4 -7.13 4.82 18.33
C ASN A 4 -7.53 3.44 18.88
N PHE A 5 -6.56 2.54 19.08
CA PHE A 5 -6.84 1.19 19.55
C PHE A 5 -6.05 0.91 20.82
N GLU A 6 -6.74 0.39 21.83
CA GLU A 6 -6.14 -0.09 23.08
C GLU A 6 -5.04 -1.14 22.81
N PRO A 7 -4.01 -1.24 23.67
CA PRO A 7 -3.04 -2.32 23.60
C PRO A 7 -3.74 -3.69 23.51
N GLY A 8 -3.31 -4.55 22.59
CA GLY A 8 -3.90 -5.89 22.40
C GLY A 8 -5.20 -5.94 21.58
N ALA A 9 -5.80 -4.80 21.19
CA ALA A 9 -7.05 -4.76 20.43
C ALA A 9 -6.99 -5.53 19.10
N ALA A 10 -5.81 -5.59 18.45
CA ALA A 10 -5.61 -6.38 17.24
C ALA A 10 -5.75 -7.90 17.50
N GLY A 11 -5.15 -8.39 18.59
CA GLY A 11 -5.23 -9.79 19.00
C GLY A 11 -6.66 -10.20 19.35
N HIS A 12 -7.34 -9.41 20.18
CA HIS A 12 -8.74 -9.66 20.54
C HIS A 12 -9.67 -9.67 19.33
N ARG A 13 -9.49 -8.75 18.37
CA ARG A 13 -10.28 -8.74 17.13
C ARG A 13 -10.00 -9.95 16.25
N PHE A 14 -8.76 -10.41 16.22
CA PHE A 14 -8.39 -11.61 15.47
C PHE A 14 -9.05 -12.85 16.07
N GLU A 15 -8.97 -13.04 17.38
CA GLU A 15 -9.61 -14.14 18.10
C GLU A 15 -11.13 -14.13 17.91
N GLN A 16 -11.77 -12.98 18.13
CA GLN A 16 -13.21 -12.83 17.92
C GLN A 16 -13.60 -13.13 16.46
N GLY A 17 -12.81 -12.67 15.49
CA GLY A 17 -13.01 -12.97 14.07
C GLY A 17 -12.89 -14.46 13.76
N LEU A 18 -11.95 -15.15 14.40
CA LEU A 18 -11.74 -16.59 14.26
C LEU A 18 -12.94 -17.39 14.79
N GLU A 19 -13.45 -17.03 15.96
CA GLU A 19 -14.64 -17.66 16.55
C GLU A 19 -15.88 -17.48 15.67
N LYS A 20 -16.13 -16.24 15.24
CA LYS A 20 -17.25 -15.91 14.33
C LYS A 20 -17.16 -16.69 13.02
N ALA A 21 -15.96 -16.79 12.44
CA ALA A 21 -15.76 -17.52 11.20
C ALA A 21 -16.00 -19.04 11.38
N ARG A 22 -15.51 -19.63 12.47
CA ARG A 22 -15.75 -21.05 12.80
C ARG A 22 -17.22 -21.36 13.02
N ALA A 23 -17.93 -20.46 13.72
CA ALA A 23 -19.37 -20.60 13.91
C ALA A 23 -20.13 -20.54 12.57
N LYS A 24 -19.76 -19.59 11.71
CA LYS A 24 -20.39 -19.45 10.39
C LYS A 24 -20.11 -20.62 9.46
N GLU A 25 -18.89 -21.15 9.49
CA GLU A 25 -18.53 -22.37 8.76
C GLU A 25 -19.44 -23.54 9.18
N ARG A 26 -19.62 -23.79 10.48
CA ARG A 26 -20.53 -24.84 10.96
C ARG A 26 -21.96 -24.64 10.50
N GLU A 27 -22.48 -23.41 10.60
CA GLU A 27 -23.84 -23.05 10.17
C GLU A 27 -24.05 -23.27 8.66
N VAL A 28 -23.09 -22.88 7.83
CA VAL A 28 -23.18 -23.05 6.36
C VAL A 28 -23.15 -24.53 6.00
N LEU A 29 -22.23 -25.30 6.59
CA LEU A 29 -22.10 -26.73 6.29
C LEU A 29 -23.32 -27.53 6.77
N SER A 30 -23.89 -27.21 7.93
CA SER A 30 -25.11 -27.88 8.40
C SER A 30 -26.29 -27.64 7.46
N ARG A 31 -26.44 -26.42 6.93
CA ARG A 31 -27.48 -26.09 5.95
C ARG A 31 -27.26 -26.79 4.61
N LEU A 32 -26.02 -26.93 4.15
CA LEU A 32 -25.70 -27.63 2.91
C LEU A 32 -26.01 -29.12 3.00
N ARG A 33 -25.71 -29.77 4.13
CA ARG A 33 -26.02 -31.20 4.36
C ARG A 33 -27.52 -31.51 4.32
N ALA A 34 -28.37 -30.53 4.65
CA ALA A 34 -29.83 -30.68 4.61
C ALA A 34 -30.42 -30.62 3.17
N LEU A 35 -29.61 -30.34 2.15
CA LEU A 35 -30.05 -30.29 0.75
C LEU A 35 -29.95 -31.66 0.07
N PRO A 36 -30.65 -31.87 -1.07
CA PRO A 36 -30.36 -33.00 -1.96
C PRO A 36 -28.88 -33.00 -2.36
N ASP A 37 -28.24 -34.17 -2.28
CA ASP A 37 -26.79 -34.33 -2.50
C ASP A 37 -25.92 -33.45 -1.55
N GLY A 38 -26.41 -33.28 -0.33
CA GLY A 38 -25.89 -32.30 0.64
C GLY A 38 -24.50 -32.62 1.18
N GLU A 39 -24.15 -33.90 1.37
CA GLU A 39 -22.81 -34.28 1.85
C GLU A 39 -21.72 -33.88 0.86
N ARG A 40 -21.89 -34.21 -0.43
CA ARG A 40 -20.93 -33.81 -1.48
C ARG A 40 -20.77 -32.29 -1.54
N LYS A 41 -21.87 -31.54 -1.50
CA LYS A 41 -21.85 -30.06 -1.49
C LYS A 41 -21.13 -29.49 -0.27
N ALA A 42 -21.35 -30.09 0.90
CA ALA A 42 -20.69 -29.67 2.13
C ALA A 42 -19.18 -29.94 2.09
N GLU A 43 -18.75 -31.10 1.58
CA GLU A 43 -17.34 -31.44 1.41
C GLU A 43 -16.62 -30.50 0.44
N GLU A 44 -17.18 -30.26 -0.74
CA GLU A 44 -16.62 -29.33 -1.74
C GLU A 44 -16.51 -27.91 -1.17
N THR A 45 -17.56 -27.46 -0.48
CA THR A 45 -17.58 -26.13 0.15
C THR A 45 -16.56 -26.02 1.28
N LYS A 46 -16.43 -27.05 2.12
CA LYS A 46 -15.42 -27.10 3.19
C LYS A 46 -14.01 -26.96 2.62
N ALA A 47 -13.70 -27.69 1.55
CA ALA A 47 -12.41 -27.60 0.88
C ALA A 47 -12.13 -26.19 0.34
N MET A 48 -13.15 -25.51 -0.21
CA MET A 48 -13.01 -24.13 -0.66
C MET A 48 -12.87 -23.13 0.50
N ILE A 49 -13.60 -23.31 1.59
CA ILE A 49 -13.45 -22.51 2.82
C ILE A 49 -12.02 -22.65 3.34
N ASP A 50 -11.50 -23.86 3.47
CA ASP A 50 -10.13 -24.10 3.94
C ASP A 50 -9.10 -23.45 3.03
N ARG A 51 -9.27 -23.56 1.72
CA ARG A 51 -8.40 -22.91 0.73
C ARG A 51 -8.41 -21.39 0.89
N VAL A 52 -9.59 -20.78 0.95
CA VAL A 52 -9.71 -19.33 1.14
C VAL A 52 -9.10 -18.92 2.47
N ARG A 53 -9.43 -19.59 3.57
CA ARG A 53 -8.90 -19.26 4.90
C ARG A 53 -7.38 -19.38 4.98
N THR A 54 -6.80 -20.34 4.26
CA THR A 54 -5.34 -20.53 4.18
C THR A 54 -4.66 -19.40 3.42
N PHE A 55 -5.19 -18.98 2.27
CA PHE A 55 -4.45 -18.10 1.34
C PHE A 55 -4.95 -16.66 1.27
N ILE A 56 -6.15 -16.34 1.76
CA ILE A 56 -6.75 -15.02 1.54
C ILE A 56 -5.93 -13.89 2.15
N GLY A 57 -5.25 -14.13 3.27
CA GLY A 57 -4.37 -13.14 3.89
C GLY A 57 -3.14 -12.81 3.03
N TYR A 58 -2.66 -13.77 2.24
CA TYR A 58 -1.50 -13.59 1.37
C TYR A 58 -1.73 -12.53 0.28
N ARG A 59 -2.98 -12.23 -0.08
CA ARG A 59 -3.29 -11.21 -1.10
C ARG A 59 -2.77 -9.81 -0.75
N GLU A 60 -2.62 -9.51 0.54
CA GLU A 60 -2.11 -8.21 1.01
C GLU A 60 -0.58 -8.19 1.13
N TYR A 61 0.05 -9.37 1.15
CA TYR A 61 1.49 -9.51 1.37
C TYR A 61 2.35 -8.85 0.27
N PRO A 62 2.03 -8.95 -1.03
CA PRO A 62 2.77 -8.24 -2.08
C PRO A 62 2.80 -6.73 -1.88
N LYS A 63 1.68 -6.10 -1.50
CA LYS A 63 1.63 -4.66 -1.25
C LYS A 63 2.50 -4.29 -0.06
N TYR A 64 2.43 -5.04 1.04
CA TYR A 64 3.28 -4.83 2.21
C TYR A 64 4.77 -4.92 1.84
N ALA A 65 5.14 -5.93 1.05
CA ALA A 65 6.51 -6.16 0.61
C ALA A 65 7.04 -5.03 -0.32
N ILE A 66 6.20 -4.51 -1.22
CA ILE A 66 6.54 -3.38 -2.10
C ILE A 66 6.77 -2.12 -1.28
N ILE A 67 5.82 -1.75 -0.40
CA ILE A 67 5.93 -0.54 0.42
C ILE A 67 7.13 -0.60 1.38
N SER A 68 7.42 -1.78 1.93
CA SER A 68 8.59 -1.98 2.78
C SER A 68 9.90 -1.70 2.03
N ARG A 69 10.02 -2.17 0.77
CA ARG A 69 11.18 -1.86 -0.09
C ARG A 69 11.24 -0.38 -0.47
N TYR A 70 10.10 0.22 -0.80
CA TYR A 70 10.04 1.65 -1.11
C TYR A 70 10.52 2.50 0.06
N PHE A 71 10.25 2.09 1.30
CA PHE A 71 10.77 2.80 2.46
C PHE A 71 12.31 2.73 2.56
N VAL A 72 12.91 1.57 2.27
CA VAL A 72 14.36 1.42 2.21
C VAL A 72 14.95 2.32 1.12
N TYR A 73 14.35 2.32 -0.08
CA TYR A 73 14.79 3.19 -1.18
C TYR A 73 14.64 4.67 -0.84
N LYS A 74 13.51 5.06 -0.24
CA LYS A 74 13.26 6.44 0.19
C LYS A 74 14.35 6.93 1.14
N ARG A 75 14.77 6.11 2.10
CA ARG A 75 15.87 6.48 3.02
C ARG A 75 17.17 6.75 2.28
N ALA A 76 17.60 5.82 1.42
CA ALA A 76 18.83 5.99 0.64
C ALA A 76 18.77 7.20 -0.30
N LEU A 77 17.64 7.41 -0.99
CA LEU A 77 17.45 8.55 -1.90
C LEU A 77 17.45 9.89 -1.14
N LEU A 78 16.91 9.94 0.08
CA LEU A 78 16.94 11.15 0.90
C LEU A 78 18.35 11.47 1.41
N GLU A 79 19.21 10.48 1.65
CA GLU A 79 20.62 10.71 1.98
C GLU A 79 21.36 11.36 0.80
N GLU A 80 21.06 10.97 -0.44
CA GLU A 80 21.60 11.62 -1.64
C GLU A 80 21.03 13.04 -1.83
N ALA A 81 19.75 13.24 -1.54
CA ALA A 81 19.15 14.58 -1.55
C ALA A 81 19.81 15.52 -0.53
N GLU A 82 20.15 15.02 0.66
CA GLU A 82 20.90 15.79 1.67
C GLU A 82 22.31 16.15 1.20
N ARG A 83 22.97 15.33 0.38
CA ARG A 83 24.26 15.69 -0.25
C ARG A 83 24.10 16.85 -1.22
N LEU A 84 23.04 16.85 -2.02
CA LEU A 84 22.74 17.96 -2.94
C LEU A 84 22.44 19.27 -2.20
N VAL A 85 21.75 19.21 -1.06
CA VAL A 85 21.55 20.38 -0.19
C VAL A 85 22.88 20.91 0.33
N ARG A 86 23.75 20.04 0.85
CA ARG A 86 25.09 20.45 1.31
C ARG A 86 25.95 21.04 0.20
N ALA A 87 25.77 20.58 -1.04
CA ALA A 87 26.45 21.11 -2.21
C ALA A 87 25.81 22.39 -2.78
N GLY A 88 24.69 22.87 -2.21
CA GLY A 88 23.97 24.05 -2.69
C GLY A 88 23.26 23.85 -4.03
N VAL A 89 23.07 22.61 -4.48
CA VAL A 89 22.41 22.29 -5.76
C VAL A 89 20.89 22.44 -5.65
N ILE A 90 20.33 22.07 -4.51
CA ILE A 90 18.90 22.26 -4.18
C ILE A 90 18.76 22.92 -2.81
N PRO A 91 17.74 23.77 -2.59
CA PRO A 91 17.48 24.40 -1.29
C PRO A 91 17.09 23.41 -0.18
N GLU A 92 16.18 22.47 -0.47
CA GLU A 92 15.62 21.54 0.51
C GLU A 92 15.69 20.10 0.02
N ARG A 93 15.93 19.14 0.92
CA ARG A 93 16.04 17.72 0.53
C ARG A 93 14.75 17.18 -0.10
N GLU A 94 13.59 17.76 0.22
CA GLU A 94 12.29 17.33 -0.29
C GLU A 94 11.99 17.86 -1.70
N ASP A 95 12.83 18.76 -2.23
CA ASP A 95 12.73 19.24 -3.62
C ASP A 95 12.83 18.11 -4.63
N VAL A 96 13.54 17.02 -4.29
CA VAL A 96 13.67 15.83 -5.14
C VAL A 96 12.34 15.11 -5.37
N PHE A 97 11.32 15.34 -4.55
CA PHE A 97 9.97 14.78 -4.77
C PHE A 97 9.29 15.36 -6.00
N HIS A 98 9.79 16.49 -6.50
CA HIS A 98 9.33 17.13 -7.73
C HIS A 98 10.20 16.79 -8.94
N LEU A 99 11.16 15.87 -8.79
CA LEU A 99 11.96 15.33 -9.88
C LEU A 99 11.48 13.91 -10.21
N THR A 100 11.46 13.56 -11.48
CA THR A 100 11.36 12.16 -11.89
C THR A 100 12.62 11.41 -11.45
N PHE A 101 12.54 10.08 -11.37
CA PHE A 101 13.71 9.28 -10.98
C PHE A 101 14.93 9.51 -11.87
N ARG A 102 14.71 9.69 -13.19
CA ARG A 102 15.79 9.97 -14.14
C ARG A 102 16.39 11.36 -13.93
N GLU A 103 15.56 12.39 -13.79
CA GLU A 103 16.07 13.74 -13.51
C GLU A 103 16.84 13.78 -12.20
N PHE A 104 16.35 13.11 -11.14
CA PHE A 104 17.08 13.04 -9.88
C PHE A 104 18.42 12.32 -10.03
N HIS A 105 18.45 11.18 -10.74
CA HIS A 105 19.69 10.48 -11.06
C HIS A 105 20.68 11.38 -11.82
N ASP A 106 20.20 12.13 -12.82
CA ASP A 106 21.04 13.01 -13.63
C ASP A 106 21.58 14.18 -12.79
N VAL A 107 20.76 14.77 -11.92
CA VAL A 107 21.18 15.84 -10.98
C VAL A 107 22.22 15.33 -10.00
N VAL A 108 22.05 14.13 -9.42
CA VAL A 108 23.04 13.51 -8.53
C VAL A 108 24.35 13.26 -9.26
N ARG A 109 24.30 12.75 -10.50
CA ARG A 109 25.49 12.44 -11.29
C ARG A 109 26.24 13.69 -11.77
N ALA A 110 25.51 14.72 -12.20
CA ALA A 110 26.08 15.97 -12.68
C ALA A 110 26.41 16.96 -11.54
N ASN A 111 25.88 16.71 -10.34
CA ASN A 111 25.89 17.62 -9.19
C ASN A 111 25.40 19.04 -9.58
N ARG A 112 24.37 19.11 -10.40
CA ARG A 112 23.80 20.36 -10.92
C ARG A 112 22.33 20.16 -11.32
N LEU A 113 21.51 21.17 -11.07
CA LEU A 113 20.15 21.28 -11.59
C LEU A 113 20.14 22.29 -12.75
N ASP A 114 19.91 21.82 -13.97
CA ASP A 114 20.05 22.65 -15.19
C ASP A 114 18.96 23.75 -15.31
N ASP A 115 17.75 23.48 -14.84
CA ASP A 115 16.65 24.45 -14.77
C ASP A 115 16.28 24.74 -13.30
N PRO A 116 16.77 25.87 -12.74
CA PRO A 116 16.50 26.22 -11.34
C PRO A 116 15.02 26.43 -11.02
N GLN A 117 14.17 26.71 -12.01
CA GLN A 117 12.74 26.96 -11.82
C GLN A 117 11.89 25.70 -11.94
N LEU A 118 12.45 24.58 -12.44
CA LEU A 118 11.70 23.34 -12.68
C LEU A 118 10.96 22.84 -11.44
N VAL A 119 11.67 22.77 -10.31
CA VAL A 119 11.11 22.31 -9.03
C VAL A 119 9.98 23.23 -8.59
N GLN A 120 10.19 24.55 -8.65
CA GLN A 120 9.19 25.53 -8.22
C GLN A 120 7.91 25.45 -9.07
N ARG A 121 8.04 25.36 -10.40
CA ARG A 121 6.87 25.19 -11.29
C ARG A 121 6.11 23.90 -10.99
N ARG A 122 6.80 22.80 -10.67
CA ARG A 122 6.16 21.53 -10.29
C ARG A 122 5.52 21.56 -8.91
N LYS A 123 6.09 22.29 -7.94
CA LYS A 123 5.44 22.58 -6.65
C LYS A 123 4.14 23.35 -6.84
N GLU A 124 4.12 24.35 -7.71
CA GLU A 124 2.93 25.13 -8.06
C GLU A 124 1.85 24.27 -8.75
N ALA A 125 2.24 23.50 -9.75
CA ALA A 125 1.33 22.57 -10.43
C ALA A 125 0.76 21.53 -9.46
N PHE A 126 1.60 20.92 -8.61
CA PHE A 126 1.13 19.95 -7.62
C PHE A 126 0.16 20.55 -6.60
N ARG A 127 0.38 21.81 -6.21
CA ARG A 127 -0.56 22.57 -5.35
C ARG A 127 -1.94 22.68 -5.97
N SER A 128 -2.04 22.95 -7.28
CA SER A 128 -3.36 23.04 -7.94
C SER A 128 -4.07 21.68 -8.01
N TYR A 129 -3.32 20.58 -8.08
CA TYR A 129 -3.89 19.23 -8.12
C TYR A 129 -4.60 18.82 -6.82
N HIS A 130 -4.25 19.40 -5.67
CA HIS A 130 -4.94 19.11 -4.41
C HIS A 130 -6.42 19.51 -4.41
N ALA A 131 -6.82 20.46 -5.27
CA ALA A 131 -8.22 20.86 -5.43
C ALA A 131 -9.00 19.94 -6.40
N LEU A 132 -8.31 19.05 -7.10
CA LEU A 132 -8.91 18.16 -8.09
C LEU A 132 -9.29 16.81 -7.47
N THR A 133 -10.42 16.26 -7.90
CA THR A 133 -10.80 14.88 -7.62
C THR A 133 -10.59 14.04 -8.88
N PRO A 134 -9.67 13.06 -8.89
CA PRO A 134 -9.43 12.26 -10.08
C PRO A 134 -10.71 11.44 -10.41
N PRO A 135 -11.26 11.56 -11.63
CA PRO A 135 -12.44 10.79 -12.01
C PRO A 135 -12.06 9.31 -12.18
N ARG A 136 -13.06 8.42 -12.07
CA ARG A 136 -12.85 6.97 -12.32
C ARG A 136 -12.49 6.68 -13.78
N VAL A 137 -12.94 7.53 -14.70
CA VAL A 137 -12.68 7.44 -16.14
C VAL A 137 -12.31 8.83 -16.64
N LEU A 138 -11.21 8.94 -17.38
CA LEU A 138 -10.83 10.12 -18.15
C LEU A 138 -11.16 9.86 -19.61
N THR A 139 -11.91 10.76 -20.25
CA THR A 139 -12.24 10.69 -21.68
C THR A 139 -11.41 11.70 -22.45
N SER A 140 -11.07 11.36 -23.70
CA SER A 140 -10.37 12.24 -24.66
C SER A 140 -11.31 13.25 -25.30
#